data_AF-A0A7Y1XR58-F1
#
_entry.id   AF-A0A7Y1XR58-F1
#
_cell.length_a   1.000
_cell.length_b   1.000
_cell.length_c   1.000
_cell.angle_alpha   90.00
_cell.angle_beta   90.00
_cell.angle_gamma   90.00
#
_symmetry.space_group_name_H-M   'P 1'
#
loop_
_entity.id
_entity.type
_entity.pdbx_description
1 polymer ?
#
loop_
_entity_poly.entity_id
_entity_poly.type
_entity_poly.pdbx_seq_one_letter_code
_entity_poly.pdbx_strand_id
1 'polypeptide(L)'
;MMRRRRSTDHMDELTRRDVLLAGAAFCVPGSVGAMARSPGRLPQRLIPGTNEKLPVIGLGSTKPVRMIASAGTSPLESVLGTLMKYGGTVVDTAPRPADLDAEFGRVLQQPGFGDALWIAAKVNATGQEA
;
A
#
# COMPACT_ATOMS: atom_id res chain seq x y z
N MET A 1 73.14 -18.37 18.02
CA MET A 1 72.08 -19.04 17.22
C MET A 1 70.75 -18.40 17.54
N MET A 2 70.00 -18.08 16.49
CA MET A 2 68.88 -17.14 16.43
C MET A 2 67.56 -17.77 16.89
N ARG A 3 66.73 -17.03 17.65
CA ARG A 3 65.27 -17.09 17.49
C ARG A 3 64.60 -15.79 17.98
N ARG A 4 64.44 -14.85 17.05
CA ARG A 4 63.50 -13.72 17.19
C ARG A 4 62.10 -14.31 17.44
N ARG A 5 61.49 -14.00 18.59
CA ARG A 5 60.02 -14.06 18.70
C ARG A 5 59.48 -12.81 18.01
N ARG A 6 58.71 -13.00 16.95
CA ARG A 6 58.00 -11.94 16.25
C ARG A 6 56.99 -11.34 17.22
N SER A 7 57.12 -10.04 17.48
CA SER A 7 56.03 -9.21 17.95
C SER A 7 55.01 -9.19 16.83
N THR A 8 53.89 -9.88 17.01
CA THR A 8 52.73 -9.70 16.13
C THR A 8 52.08 -8.39 16.53
N ASP A 9 52.21 -7.38 15.66
CA ASP A 9 51.31 -6.23 15.63
C ASP A 9 49.87 -6.75 15.82
N HIS A 10 49.26 -6.42 16.96
CA HIS A 10 47.82 -6.34 17.03
C HIS A 10 47.46 -5.06 16.28
N MET A 11 47.36 -5.15 14.97
CA MET A 11 46.55 -4.21 14.22
C MET A 11 45.15 -4.32 14.80
N ASP A 12 44.69 -3.25 15.45
CA ASP A 12 43.34 -3.10 15.99
C ASP A 12 42.32 -3.57 14.94
N GLU A 13 41.80 -4.80 15.13
CA GLU A 13 40.74 -5.34 14.29
C GLU A 13 39.50 -4.51 14.56
N LEU A 14 39.21 -3.57 13.66
CA LEU A 14 37.97 -2.81 13.66
C LEU A 14 36.81 -3.79 13.74
N THR A 15 36.16 -3.84 14.90
CA THR A 15 35.07 -4.79 15.11
C THR A 15 33.80 -4.24 14.46
N ARG A 16 32.84 -5.11 14.12
CA ARG A 16 31.51 -4.67 13.64
C ARG A 16 30.87 -3.65 14.58
N ARG A 17 31.14 -3.75 15.88
CA ARG A 17 30.61 -2.85 16.90
C ARG A 17 31.18 -1.44 16.73
N ASP A 18 32.46 -1.32 16.42
CA ASP A 18 33.12 -0.02 16.22
C ASP A 18 32.64 0.66 14.93
N VAL A 19 32.41 -0.13 13.86
CA VAL A 19 31.81 0.38 12.62
C VAL A 19 30.37 0.86 12.83
N LEU A 20 29.58 0.12 13.60
CA LEU A 20 28.19 0.51 13.91
C LEU A 20 28.13 1.76 14.81
N LEU A 21 29.04 1.87 15.78
CA LEU A 21 29.16 3.05 16.64
C LEU A 21 29.63 4.28 15.85
N ALA A 22 30.59 4.12 14.93
CA ALA A 22 31.02 5.21 14.06
C ALA A 22 29.91 5.66 13.09
N GLY A 23 29.04 4.74 12.63
CA GLY A 23 27.88 5.06 11.80
C GLY A 23 26.78 5.84 12.52
N ALA A 24 26.64 5.67 13.84
CA ALA A 24 25.64 6.39 14.63
C ALA A 24 25.93 7.90 14.76
N ALA A 25 27.20 8.30 14.65
CA ALA A 25 27.63 9.69 14.79
C ALA A 25 27.45 10.54 13.50
N PHE A 26 27.17 9.92 12.35
CA PHE A 26 26.92 10.64 11.09
C PHE A 26 25.45 10.97 10.83
N CYS A 27 24.54 10.53 11.71
CA CYS A 27 23.16 11.00 11.70
C CYS A 27 23.08 12.37 12.41
N VAL A 28 23.65 13.40 11.78
CA VAL A 28 23.19 14.77 12.06
C VAL A 28 21.68 14.76 11.83
N PRO A 29 20.85 15.20 12.80
CA PRO A 29 19.43 15.42 12.57
C PRO A 29 19.29 16.66 11.69
N GLY A 30 19.64 16.50 10.42
CA GLY A 30 19.36 17.45 9.37
C GLY A 30 17.85 17.46 9.22
N SER A 31 17.26 18.53 9.74
CA SER A 31 15.88 18.96 9.62
C SER A 31 15.40 18.99 8.18
N VAL A 32 15.23 17.83 7.55
CA VAL A 32 14.12 17.63 6.62
C VAL A 32 12.97 17.31 7.54
N GLY A 33 12.14 18.32 7.80
CA GLY A 33 10.97 18.14 8.63
C GLY A 33 10.26 16.87 8.19
N ALA A 34 10.26 15.87 9.07
CA ALA A 34 9.15 14.95 9.12
C ALA A 34 7.97 15.87 9.44
N MET A 35 7.38 16.45 8.39
CA MET A 35 6.02 16.94 8.42
C MET A 35 5.29 15.74 8.96
N ALA A 36 4.98 15.78 10.25
CA ALA A 36 3.99 14.94 10.86
C ALA A 36 2.75 15.23 10.02
N ARG A 37 2.58 14.45 8.97
CA ARG A 37 1.45 14.53 8.09
C ARG A 37 0.33 14.19 9.05
N SER A 38 -0.46 15.21 9.40
CA SER A 38 -1.72 15.00 10.11
C SER A 38 -2.36 13.77 9.47
N PRO A 39 -2.99 12.85 10.24
CA PRO A 39 -3.68 11.71 9.66
C PRO A 39 -4.76 12.26 8.74
N GLY A 40 -4.38 12.45 7.50
CA GLY A 40 -4.81 13.57 6.69
C GLY A 40 -4.73 13.04 5.30
N ARG A 41 -5.94 12.91 4.74
CA ARG A 41 -6.32 12.34 3.45
C ARG A 41 -5.16 11.86 2.59
N LEU A 42 -5.27 10.63 2.09
CA LEU A 42 -4.33 10.05 1.14
C LEU A 42 -3.84 11.08 0.10
N PRO A 43 -2.52 11.09 -0.22
CA PRO A 43 -2.03 11.89 -1.33
C PRO A 43 -2.88 11.63 -2.57
N GLN A 44 -3.13 12.67 -3.35
CA GLN A 44 -3.89 12.56 -4.59
C GLN A 44 -3.00 12.93 -5.77
N ARG A 45 -3.29 12.32 -6.93
CA ARG A 45 -2.61 12.58 -8.19
C ARG A 45 -3.65 12.89 -9.26
N LEU A 46 -3.31 13.81 -10.17
CA LEU A 46 -4.11 14.07 -11.37
C LEU A 46 -4.05 12.89 -12.33
N ILE A 47 -5.19 12.55 -12.93
CA ILE A 47 -5.22 11.69 -14.11
C ILE A 47 -4.67 12.53 -15.29
N PRO A 48 -3.58 12.12 -15.96
CA PRO A 48 -3.01 12.87 -17.07
C PRO A 48 -4.06 13.22 -18.13
N GLY A 49 -4.04 14.47 -18.61
CA GLY A 49 -5.00 14.96 -19.60
C GLY A 49 -6.37 15.35 -19.04
N THR A 50 -6.57 15.31 -17.71
CA THR A 50 -7.82 15.71 -17.06
C THR A 50 -7.55 16.62 -15.85
N ASN A 51 -8.61 17.21 -15.29
CA ASN A 51 -8.58 17.93 -14.01
C ASN A 51 -9.01 17.06 -12.82
N GLU A 52 -9.21 15.75 -13.03
CA GLU A 52 -9.67 14.83 -12.01
C GLU A 52 -8.52 14.33 -11.14
N LYS A 53 -8.71 14.36 -9.81
CA LYS A 53 -7.72 13.93 -8.81
C LYS A 53 -8.18 12.65 -8.14
N LEU A 54 -7.35 11.61 -8.18
CA LEU A 54 -7.59 10.36 -7.50
C LEU A 54 -6.62 10.16 -6.34
N PRO A 55 -7.04 9.57 -5.21
CA PRO A 55 -6.11 9.05 -4.21
C PRO A 55 -5.10 8.09 -4.83
N VAL A 56 -3.84 8.15 -4.40
CA VAL A 56 -2.77 7.27 -4.91
C VAL A 56 -2.90 5.82 -4.47
N ILE A 57 -3.83 5.51 -3.55
CA ILE A 57 -4.15 4.16 -3.09
C ILE A 57 -5.65 3.91 -3.34
N GLY A 58 -5.95 2.76 -3.93
CA GLY A 58 -7.31 2.24 -4.13
C GLY A 58 -7.41 0.76 -3.76
N LEU A 59 -8.62 0.21 -3.86
CA LEU A 59 -8.93 -1.20 -3.59
C LEU A 59 -9.04 -1.99 -4.90
N GLY A 60 -8.17 -3.00 -5.07
CA GLY A 60 -8.38 -4.05 -6.06
C GLY A 60 -9.39 -5.09 -5.55
N SER A 61 -10.46 -5.35 -6.30
CA SER A 61 -11.59 -6.16 -5.83
C SER A 61 -11.40 -7.69 -5.95
N THR A 62 -10.39 -8.19 -6.67
CA THR A 62 -10.25 -9.62 -7.00
C THR A 62 -10.33 -10.54 -5.79
N LYS A 63 -9.43 -10.37 -4.80
CA LYS A 63 -9.39 -11.23 -3.62
C LYS A 63 -10.52 -10.91 -2.62
N PRO A 64 -10.79 -9.64 -2.25
CA PRO A 64 -11.84 -9.30 -1.29
C PRO A 64 -13.23 -9.78 -1.71
N VAL A 65 -13.60 -9.62 -2.99
CA VAL A 65 -14.93 -10.04 -3.47
C VAL A 65 -15.04 -11.55 -3.58
N ARG A 66 -13.97 -12.26 -3.97
CA ARG A 66 -13.98 -13.74 -3.99
C ARG A 66 -14.15 -14.35 -2.60
N MET A 67 -13.73 -13.64 -1.55
CA MET A 67 -13.92 -14.09 -0.17
C MET A 67 -15.38 -14.00 0.29
N ILE A 68 -16.26 -13.30 -0.42
CA ILE A 68 -17.70 -13.24 -0.07
C ILE A 68 -18.29 -14.65 -0.01
N ALA A 69 -17.94 -15.52 -0.96
CA ALA A 69 -18.45 -16.89 -1.03
C ALA A 69 -18.15 -17.72 0.23
N SER A 70 -17.04 -17.47 0.92
CA SER A 70 -16.59 -18.27 2.06
C SER A 70 -16.69 -17.56 3.40
N ALA A 71 -16.64 -16.23 3.42
CA ALA A 71 -16.55 -15.40 4.62
C ALA A 71 -17.66 -14.34 4.71
N GLY A 72 -18.59 -14.31 3.76
CA GLY A 72 -19.63 -13.29 3.68
C GLY A 72 -19.08 -11.90 3.35
N THR A 73 -19.93 -10.88 3.51
CA THR A 73 -19.64 -9.50 3.10
C THR A 73 -18.90 -8.66 4.13
N SER A 74 -18.93 -9.03 5.42
CA SER A 74 -18.31 -8.25 6.50
C SER A 74 -16.82 -7.95 6.29
N PRO A 75 -15.97 -8.88 5.79
CA PRO A 75 -14.56 -8.56 5.52
C PRO A 75 -14.39 -7.47 4.45
N LEU A 76 -15.21 -7.50 3.40
CA LEU A 76 -15.19 -6.49 2.35
C LEU A 76 -15.63 -5.12 2.90
N GLU A 77 -16.71 -5.09 3.65
CA GLU A 77 -17.22 -3.87 4.31
C GLU A 77 -16.16 -3.26 5.23
N SER A 78 -15.42 -4.08 6.00
CA SER A 78 -14.34 -3.62 6.88
C SER A 78 -13.17 -3.01 6.08
N VAL A 79 -12.83 -3.60 4.93
CA VAL A 79 -11.76 -3.08 4.06
C VAL A 79 -12.18 -1.75 3.43
N LEU A 80 -13.42 -1.66 2.91
CA LEU A 80 -13.98 -0.43 2.35
C LEU A 80 -14.08 0.68 3.40
N GLY A 81 -14.57 0.36 4.59
CA GLY A 81 -14.62 1.28 5.72
C GLY A 81 -13.24 1.79 6.12
N THR A 82 -12.22 0.92 6.12
CA THR A 82 -10.83 1.32 6.39
C THR A 82 -10.27 2.21 5.28
N LEU A 83 -10.49 1.85 4.02
CA LEU A 83 -10.07 2.65 2.87
C LEU A 83 -10.62 4.08 2.98
N MET A 84 -11.93 4.21 3.22
CA MET A 84 -12.60 5.49 3.33
C MET A 84 -12.20 6.28 4.57
N LYS A 85 -12.01 5.61 5.72
CA LYS A 85 -11.52 6.24 6.96
C LYS A 85 -10.20 6.98 6.74
N TYR A 86 -9.32 6.46 5.88
CA TYR A 86 -8.03 7.09 5.56
C TYR A 86 -8.07 7.98 4.30
N GLY A 87 -9.24 8.17 3.69
CA GLY A 87 -9.47 9.07 2.56
C GLY A 87 -9.27 8.43 1.19
N GLY A 88 -9.31 7.10 1.10
CA GLY A 88 -9.36 6.37 -0.17
C GLY A 88 -10.77 6.26 -0.70
N THR A 89 -10.91 6.40 -2.02
CA THR A 89 -12.20 6.41 -2.71
C THR A 89 -12.22 5.57 -3.98
N VAL A 90 -11.10 5.01 -4.41
CA VAL A 90 -11.00 4.29 -5.70
C VAL A 90 -11.19 2.79 -5.50
N VAL A 91 -12.09 2.18 -6.26
CA VAL A 91 -12.28 0.73 -6.31
C VAL A 91 -12.13 0.25 -7.75
N ASP A 92 -11.22 -0.69 -7.94
CA ASP A 92 -10.90 -1.31 -9.22
C ASP A 92 -11.54 -2.70 -9.31
N THR A 93 -12.36 -2.92 -10.34
CA THR A 93 -13.15 -4.15 -10.49
C THR A 93 -13.15 -4.72 -11.90
N ALA A 94 -13.51 -5.99 -12.00
CA ALA A 94 -13.65 -6.74 -13.24
C ALA A 94 -14.80 -7.75 -13.07
N PRO A 95 -15.43 -8.21 -14.18
CA PRO A 95 -16.58 -9.10 -14.12
C PRO A 95 -16.23 -10.46 -13.51
N ARG A 96 -17.17 -10.99 -12.73
CA ARG A 96 -17.15 -12.30 -12.05
C ARG A 96 -18.50 -13.00 -12.24
N PRO A 97 -18.72 -14.21 -11.68
CA PRO A 97 -20.05 -14.79 -11.60
C PRO A 97 -21.08 -13.79 -11.05
N ALA A 98 -22.27 -13.76 -11.67
CA ALA A 98 -23.26 -12.70 -11.49
C ALA A 98 -23.79 -12.58 -10.06
N ASP A 99 -23.86 -13.70 -9.34
CA ASP A 99 -24.21 -13.77 -7.92
C ASP A 99 -23.21 -13.02 -7.04
N LEU A 100 -21.91 -13.23 -7.28
CA LEU A 100 -20.84 -12.54 -6.54
C LEU A 100 -20.81 -11.05 -6.85
N ASP A 101 -20.96 -10.66 -8.11
CA ASP A 101 -20.97 -9.24 -8.49
C ASP A 101 -22.26 -8.53 -8.02
N ALA A 102 -23.40 -9.23 -7.95
CA ALA A 102 -24.61 -8.69 -7.35
C ALA A 102 -24.43 -8.42 -5.85
N GLU A 103 -23.81 -9.35 -5.11
CA GLU A 103 -23.55 -9.15 -3.68
C GLU A 103 -22.49 -8.05 -3.44
N PHE A 104 -21.47 -7.99 -4.28
CA PHE A 104 -20.50 -6.89 -4.26
C PHE A 104 -21.18 -5.54 -4.53
N GLY A 105 -22.04 -5.45 -5.55
CA GLY A 105 -22.82 -4.26 -5.86
C GLY A 105 -23.71 -3.83 -4.70
N ARG A 106 -24.36 -4.78 -4.02
CA ARG A 106 -25.16 -4.52 -2.81
C ARG A 106 -24.32 -3.88 -1.71
N VAL A 107 -23.08 -4.33 -1.50
CA VAL A 107 -22.16 -3.71 -0.53
C VAL A 107 -21.82 -2.27 -0.95
N LEU A 108 -21.45 -2.05 -2.21
CA LEU A 108 -21.09 -0.71 -2.70
C LEU A 108 -22.24 0.31 -2.58
N GLN A 109 -23.50 -0.14 -2.62
CA GLN A 109 -24.69 0.71 -2.46
C GLN A 109 -25.09 0.96 -1.01
N GLN A 110 -24.39 0.39 -0.03
CA GLN A 110 -24.70 0.65 1.38
C GLN A 110 -24.51 2.13 1.73
N PRO A 111 -25.32 2.66 2.66
CA PRO A 111 -25.15 4.02 3.16
C PRO A 111 -23.72 4.26 3.64
N GLY A 112 -23.12 5.35 3.15
CA GLY A 112 -21.73 5.70 3.46
C GLY A 112 -20.71 5.29 2.41
N PHE A 113 -21.03 4.40 1.45
CA PHE A 113 -20.13 4.01 0.36
C PHE A 113 -20.55 4.61 -0.99
N GLY A 114 -21.82 4.48 -1.39
CA GLY A 114 -22.32 4.75 -2.75
C GLY A 114 -21.71 5.96 -3.46
N ASP A 115 -22.11 7.17 -3.07
CA ASP A 115 -21.70 8.41 -3.76
C ASP A 115 -20.24 8.84 -3.47
N ALA A 116 -19.54 8.12 -2.58
CA ALA A 116 -18.18 8.46 -2.16
C ALA A 116 -17.11 7.66 -2.91
N LEU A 117 -17.48 6.61 -3.64
CA LEU A 117 -16.55 5.73 -4.33
C LEU A 117 -16.48 6.03 -5.83
N TRP A 118 -15.26 6.04 -6.35
CA TRP A 118 -14.94 6.07 -7.77
C TRP A 118 -14.69 4.63 -8.23
N ILE A 119 -15.54 4.12 -9.11
CA ILE A 119 -15.52 2.71 -9.54
C ILE A 119 -14.89 2.58 -10.94
N ALA A 120 -13.71 1.98 -11.01
CA ALA A 120 -13.09 1.54 -12.27
C ALA A 120 -13.55 0.12 -12.62
N ALA A 121 -14.60 0.02 -13.43
CA ALA A 121 -15.05 -1.26 -13.97
C ALA A 121 -14.31 -1.60 -15.26
N LYS A 122 -13.77 -2.81 -15.34
CA LYS A 122 -13.26 -3.40 -16.58
C LYS A 122 -14.35 -4.18 -17.28
N VAL A 123 -14.23 -4.30 -18.59
CA VAL A 123 -14.97 -5.27 -19.40
C VAL A 123 -13.98 -6.28 -19.94
N ASN A 124 -14.36 -7.56 -19.97
CA ASN A 124 -13.59 -8.59 -20.65
C ASN A 124 -14.32 -8.89 -21.95
N ALA A 125 -13.65 -8.74 -23.08
CA ALA A 125 -14.17 -9.18 -24.37
C ALA A 125 -13.62 -10.57 -24.69
N THR A 126 -14.49 -11.51 -25.03
CA THR A 126 -14.11 -12.80 -25.64
C THR A 126 -15.00 -13.00 -26.87
N GLY A 127 -14.45 -12.74 -28.07
CA GLY A 127 -15.15 -12.85 -29.35
C GLY A 127 -14.38 -12.14 -30.49
N GLN A 128 -14.75 -12.41 -31.76
CA GLN A 128 -14.09 -11.84 -32.96
C GLN A 128 -14.24 -10.31 -33.13
N GLU A 129 -15.04 -9.65 -32.29
CA GLU A 129 -15.25 -8.19 -32.29
C GLU A 129 -14.67 -7.52 -31.03
N ALA A 130 -13.79 -8.23 -30.30
CA ALA A 130 -12.96 -7.64 -29.25
C ALA A 130 -11.91 -6.67 -29.80
#